data_AF-A0A1W2D6D9-F1
#
_entry.id   AF-A0A1W2D6D9-F1
#
_cell.length_a   1.000
_cell.length_b   1.000
_cell.length_c   1.000
_cell.angle_alpha   90.00
_cell.angle_beta   90.00
_cell.angle_gamma   90.00
#
_symmetry.space_group_name_H-M   'P 1'
#
loop_
_entity.id
_entity.type
_entity.pdbx_description
1 polymer ?
#
loop_
_entity_poly.entity_id
_entity_poly.type
_entity_poly.pdbx_seq_one_letter_code
_entity_poly.pdbx_strand_id
1 'polypeptide(L)'
;MNNGKNLRKILFRVLQILFSVALMALLTASLILAKPQEDKTDKPAAAASSEAVPAVTIEQETDIPQLMTTFPAHLMSFLSGSGMDFVSASAYDVTIPGGFGRVVDQSWLTAEGEPVTIRSIWPATALNLLEDGFHFMPYGGPSLFGNASPSVRMENDSMIRLHASTDEALYVVLLPRSLSGQVSSICSSLQLYYTGGSKAEDEDSNQNNQ
;
A
#
# COMPACT_ATOMS: atom_id res chain seq x y z
N MET A 1 57.70 -1.47 -45.36
CA MET A 1 57.63 -1.41 -43.87
C MET A 1 56.24 -0.90 -43.43
N ASN A 2 55.17 -1.69 -43.57
CA ASN A 2 53.79 -1.24 -43.24
C ASN A 2 52.90 -2.32 -42.57
N ASN A 3 53.35 -3.57 -42.47
CA ASN A 3 52.49 -4.68 -42.01
C ASN A 3 52.28 -4.72 -40.48
N GLY A 4 53.22 -4.20 -39.69
CA GLY A 4 53.11 -4.23 -38.22
C GLY A 4 52.05 -3.28 -37.64
N LYS A 5 51.77 -2.15 -38.31
CA LYS A 5 50.74 -1.20 -37.87
C LYS A 5 49.32 -1.72 -38.16
N ASN A 6 49.13 -2.43 -39.27
CA ASN A 6 47.86 -3.05 -39.62
C ASN A 6 47.56 -4.27 -38.73
N LEU A 7 48.58 -5.08 -38.40
CA LEU A 7 48.42 -6.22 -37.50
C LEU A 7 48.02 -5.80 -36.08
N ARG A 8 48.64 -4.74 -35.54
CA ARG A 8 48.25 -4.17 -34.23
C ARG A 8 46.82 -3.65 -34.23
N LYS A 9 46.38 -2.97 -35.30
CA LYS A 9 44.99 -2.50 -35.44
C LYS A 9 43.97 -3.64 -35.49
N ILE A 10 44.31 -4.72 -36.20
CA ILE A 10 43.45 -5.91 -36.27
C ILE A 10 43.38 -6.58 -34.90
N LEU A 11 44.51 -6.73 -34.20
CA LEU A 11 44.56 -7.30 -32.86
C LEU A 11 43.75 -6.48 -31.86
N PHE A 12 43.83 -5.14 -31.92
CA PHE A 12 43.02 -4.26 -31.08
C PHE A 12 41.52 -4.35 -31.37
N ARG A 13 41.11 -4.49 -32.64
CA ARG A 13 39.71 -4.70 -33.01
C ARG A 13 39.18 -6.05 -32.52
N VAL A 14 39.96 -7.10 -32.67
CA VAL A 14 39.59 -8.44 -32.16
C VAL A 14 39.46 -8.42 -30.65
N LEU A 15 40.39 -7.75 -29.95
CA LEU A 15 40.32 -7.59 -28.50
C LEU A 15 39.10 -6.78 -28.06
N GLN A 16 38.74 -5.71 -28.79
CA GLN A 16 37.52 -4.94 -28.52
C GLN A 16 36.24 -5.78 -28.71
N ILE A 17 36.18 -6.59 -29.76
CA ILE A 17 35.03 -7.47 -30.02
C ILE A 17 34.93 -8.52 -28.90
N LEU A 18 36.04 -9.15 -28.52
CA LEU A 18 36.09 -10.10 -27.40
C LEU A 18 35.64 -9.45 -26.08
N PHE A 19 36.11 -8.23 -25.81
CA PHE A 19 35.72 -7.48 -24.62
C PHE A 19 34.22 -7.13 -24.65
N SER A 20 33.68 -6.72 -25.80
CA SER A 20 32.25 -6.45 -25.96
C SER A 20 31.39 -7.69 -25.75
N VAL A 21 31.81 -8.85 -26.26
CA VAL A 21 31.10 -10.12 -26.07
C VAL A 21 31.17 -10.55 -24.60
N ALA A 22 32.32 -10.40 -23.95
CA ALA A 22 32.47 -10.69 -22.53
C ALA A 22 31.59 -9.77 -21.66
N LEU A 23 31.53 -8.46 -21.98
CA LEU A 23 30.67 -7.50 -21.28
C LEU A 23 29.19 -7.84 -21.46
N MET A 24 28.79 -8.22 -22.68
CA MET A 24 27.42 -8.66 -22.98
C MET A 24 27.06 -9.91 -22.18
N ALA A 25 27.97 -10.90 -22.12
CA ALA A 25 27.78 -12.13 -21.35
C ALA A 25 27.65 -11.86 -19.85
N LEU A 26 28.49 -10.98 -19.30
CA LEU A 26 28.42 -10.57 -17.90
C LEU A 26 27.12 -9.81 -17.60
N LEU A 27 26.69 -8.90 -18.48
CA LEU A 27 25.40 -8.20 -18.33
C LEU A 27 24.22 -9.17 -18.38
N THR A 28 24.23 -10.14 -19.31
CA THR A 28 23.19 -11.17 -19.36
C THR A 28 23.20 -12.04 -18.11
N ALA A 29 24.37 -12.41 -17.58
CA ALA A 29 24.49 -13.17 -16.34
C ALA A 29 24.00 -12.35 -15.14
N SER A 30 24.36 -11.07 -15.05
CA SER A 30 23.88 -10.15 -14.02
C SER A 30 22.38 -9.93 -14.09
N LEU A 31 21.77 -9.83 -15.27
CA LEU A 31 20.31 -9.73 -15.44
C LEU A 31 19.58 -11.01 -15.01
N ILE A 32 20.20 -12.19 -15.22
CA ILE A 32 19.65 -13.47 -14.77
C ILE A 32 19.79 -13.61 -13.24
N LEU A 33 20.92 -13.20 -12.66
CA LEU A 33 21.16 -13.23 -11.21
C LEU A 33 20.41 -12.15 -10.44
N ALA A 34 20.13 -11.01 -11.07
CA ALA A 34 19.34 -9.92 -10.52
C ALA A 34 17.83 -10.12 -10.71
N LYS A 35 17.39 -11.29 -11.22
CA LYS A 35 16.02 -11.69 -10.95
C LYS A 35 15.86 -11.70 -9.44
N PRO A 36 14.95 -10.88 -8.87
CA PRO A 36 14.57 -11.05 -7.48
C PRO A 36 14.27 -12.53 -7.31
N GLN A 37 14.87 -13.18 -6.32
CA GLN A 37 14.27 -14.43 -5.88
C GLN A 37 12.83 -14.06 -5.53
N GLU A 38 11.89 -14.55 -6.33
CA GLU A 38 10.50 -14.67 -5.91
C GLU A 38 10.58 -15.57 -4.68
N ASP A 39 10.72 -14.97 -3.50
CA ASP A 39 10.39 -15.65 -2.27
C ASP A 39 8.92 -16.01 -2.39
N LYS A 40 8.70 -17.24 -2.85
CA LYS A 40 7.41 -17.91 -2.89
C LYS A 40 7.00 -18.21 -1.46
N THR A 41 6.65 -17.15 -0.75
CA THR A 41 5.50 -17.19 0.14
C THR A 41 4.46 -16.28 -0.50
N ASP A 42 4.04 -16.63 -1.71
CA ASP A 42 2.79 -16.13 -2.28
C ASP A 42 1.67 -16.64 -1.38
N LYS A 43 1.40 -15.96 -0.27
CA LYS A 43 0.08 -16.00 0.36
C LYS A 43 -0.87 -15.68 -0.79
N PRO A 44 -1.77 -16.60 -1.18
CA PRO A 44 -2.70 -16.33 -2.26
C PRO A 44 -3.40 -15.02 -1.92
N ALA A 45 -3.38 -14.06 -2.85
CA ALA A 45 -4.11 -12.81 -2.66
C ALA A 45 -5.51 -13.17 -2.20
N ALA A 46 -5.98 -12.50 -1.13
CA ALA A 46 -7.27 -12.83 -0.55
C ALA A 46 -8.34 -12.82 -1.65
N ALA A 47 -9.15 -13.88 -1.71
CA ALA A 47 -10.21 -14.01 -2.71
C ALA A 47 -11.50 -13.37 -2.20
N ALA A 48 -12.35 -12.91 -3.10
CA ALA A 48 -13.67 -12.40 -2.76
C ALA A 48 -14.50 -13.41 -1.93
N SER A 49 -15.37 -12.91 -1.06
CA SER A 49 -16.26 -13.76 -0.26
C SER A 49 -17.42 -14.28 -1.11
N SER A 50 -17.81 -15.54 -0.91
CA SER A 50 -19.05 -16.09 -1.49
C SER A 50 -20.31 -15.64 -0.74
N GLU A 51 -20.16 -15.18 0.51
CA GLU A 51 -21.27 -14.80 1.38
C GLU A 51 -21.25 -13.30 1.67
N ALA A 52 -22.43 -12.69 1.60
CA ALA A 52 -22.64 -11.30 1.98
C ALA A 52 -22.89 -11.22 3.50
N VAL A 53 -22.32 -10.20 4.14
CA VAL A 53 -22.53 -9.89 5.57
C VAL A 53 -23.36 -8.61 5.68
N PRO A 54 -24.26 -8.52 6.69
CA PRO A 54 -25.04 -7.31 6.92
C PRO A 54 -24.16 -6.07 7.14
N ALA A 55 -24.65 -4.92 6.67
CA ALA A 55 -23.98 -3.66 6.89
C ALA A 55 -23.98 -3.29 8.39
N VAL A 56 -22.85 -2.77 8.86
CA VAL A 56 -22.67 -2.26 10.23
C VAL A 56 -22.34 -0.78 10.13
N THR A 57 -22.93 0.05 10.99
CA THR A 57 -22.61 1.48 11.09
C THR A 57 -22.37 1.84 12.54
N ILE A 58 -21.36 2.66 12.77
CA ILE A 58 -20.96 3.18 14.08
C ILE A 58 -20.87 4.71 14.02
N GLU A 59 -21.16 5.35 15.15
CA GLU A 59 -21.09 6.81 15.31
C GLU A 59 -20.01 7.23 16.33
N GLN A 60 -19.35 6.27 16.98
CA GLN A 60 -18.30 6.53 17.96
C GLN A 60 -17.01 5.80 17.58
N GLU A 61 -15.86 6.46 17.72
CA GLU A 61 -14.54 5.88 17.41
C GLU A 61 -14.27 4.62 18.26
N THR A 62 -14.77 4.59 19.49
CA THR A 62 -14.61 3.44 20.42
C THR A 62 -15.24 2.15 19.89
N ASP A 63 -16.15 2.24 18.92
CA ASP A 63 -16.86 1.10 18.34
C ASP A 63 -16.19 0.58 17.05
N ILE A 64 -15.06 1.16 16.63
CA ILE A 64 -14.25 0.65 15.49
C ILE A 64 -13.97 -0.87 15.59
N PRO A 65 -13.66 -1.46 16.76
CA PRO A 65 -13.49 -2.91 16.89
C PRO A 65 -14.70 -3.72 16.39
N GLN A 66 -15.92 -3.18 16.43
CA GLN A 66 -17.11 -3.85 15.91
C GLN A 66 -17.02 -4.05 14.39
N LEU A 67 -16.51 -3.06 13.65
CA LEU A 67 -16.34 -3.17 12.19
C LEU A 67 -15.39 -4.30 11.80
N MET A 68 -14.37 -4.53 12.62
CA MET A 68 -13.36 -5.57 12.41
C MET A 68 -13.88 -6.98 12.62
N THR A 69 -14.98 -7.16 13.35
CA THR A 69 -15.63 -8.48 13.46
C THR A 69 -16.12 -8.99 12.11
N THR A 70 -16.38 -8.05 11.19
CA THR A 70 -16.79 -8.36 9.82
C THR A 70 -15.64 -8.12 8.85
N PHE A 71 -14.81 -7.10 8.98
CA PHE A 71 -13.78 -6.83 7.98
C PHE A 71 -12.64 -7.88 8.01
N PRO A 72 -12.34 -8.61 6.91
CA PRO A 72 -11.39 -9.73 6.93
C PRO A 72 -9.90 -9.36 7.01
N ALA A 73 -9.57 -8.06 7.09
CA ALA A 73 -8.22 -7.54 7.08
C ALA A 73 -8.05 -6.46 8.15
N HIS A 74 -6.87 -5.85 8.24
CA HIS A 74 -6.67 -4.67 9.08
C HIS A 74 -7.44 -3.46 8.55
N LEU A 75 -7.90 -2.59 9.45
CA LEU A 75 -8.56 -1.34 9.08
C LEU A 75 -7.55 -0.20 9.12
N MET A 76 -7.51 0.65 8.09
CA MET A 76 -6.79 1.91 8.20
C MET A 76 -7.64 2.90 9.01
N SER A 77 -7.04 3.59 9.97
CA SER A 77 -7.70 4.61 10.79
C SER A 77 -6.66 5.66 11.22
N PHE A 78 -7.11 6.80 11.73
CA PHE A 78 -6.21 7.75 12.37
C PHE A 78 -5.74 7.23 13.74
N LEU A 79 -4.55 7.68 14.16
CA LEU A 79 -4.07 7.53 15.52
C LEU A 79 -4.98 8.30 16.48
N SER A 80 -5.39 7.67 17.57
CA SER A 80 -6.14 8.35 18.62
C SER A 80 -5.31 9.52 19.17
N GLY A 81 -5.92 10.70 19.27
CA GLY A 81 -5.22 11.93 19.66
C GLY A 81 -4.47 12.65 18.53
N SER A 82 -4.65 12.25 17.27
CA SER A 82 -4.06 12.94 16.09
C SER A 82 -4.64 14.32 15.79
N GLY A 83 -5.72 14.73 16.48
CA GLY A 83 -6.46 15.97 16.20
C GLY A 83 -7.49 15.83 15.08
N MET A 84 -7.75 14.60 14.62
CA MET A 84 -8.87 14.27 13.73
C MET A 84 -10.10 13.92 14.55
N ASP A 85 -11.25 14.48 14.21
CA ASP A 85 -12.52 14.21 14.87
C ASP A 85 -13.29 13.13 14.12
N PHE A 86 -13.57 12.01 14.79
CA PHE A 86 -14.38 10.92 14.22
C PHE A 86 -15.84 11.36 14.06
N VAL A 87 -16.43 11.09 12.89
CA VAL A 87 -17.85 11.37 12.62
C VAL A 87 -18.67 10.09 12.61
N SER A 88 -18.30 9.14 11.75
CA SER A 88 -19.02 7.88 11.58
C SER A 88 -18.21 6.90 10.75
N ALA A 89 -18.53 5.62 10.85
CA ALA A 89 -18.01 4.62 9.93
C ALA A 89 -19.03 3.55 9.59
N SER A 90 -18.92 3.00 8.38
CA SER A 90 -19.82 1.96 7.88
C SER A 90 -19.03 0.84 7.21
N ALA A 91 -19.30 -0.40 7.58
CA ALA A 91 -18.84 -1.61 6.90
C ALA A 91 -19.97 -2.20 6.07
N TYR A 92 -19.73 -2.49 4.80
CA TYR A 92 -20.74 -3.05 3.89
C TYR A 92 -20.10 -3.83 2.75
N ASP A 93 -20.89 -4.69 2.11
CA ASP A 93 -20.43 -5.50 0.99
C ASP A 93 -20.84 -4.89 -0.36
N VAL A 94 -19.94 -5.01 -1.33
CA VAL A 94 -20.13 -4.59 -2.72
C VAL A 94 -19.86 -5.78 -3.64
N THR A 95 -20.72 -5.98 -4.64
CA THR A 95 -20.52 -7.05 -5.62
C THR A 95 -19.30 -6.78 -6.49
N ILE A 96 -18.42 -7.78 -6.60
CA ILE A 96 -17.23 -7.76 -7.47
C ILE A 96 -17.15 -9.08 -8.25
N PRO A 97 -16.34 -9.16 -9.32
CA PRO A 97 -16.11 -10.43 -9.99
C PRO A 97 -15.65 -11.51 -9.00
N GLY A 98 -16.38 -12.62 -8.96
CA GLY A 98 -16.07 -13.76 -8.06
C GLY A 98 -16.76 -13.73 -6.69
N GLY A 99 -17.54 -12.71 -6.35
CA GLY A 99 -18.31 -12.69 -5.11
C GLY A 99 -18.57 -11.28 -4.56
N PHE A 100 -18.31 -11.11 -3.26
CA PHE A 100 -18.46 -9.86 -2.52
C PHE A 100 -17.10 -9.37 -2.03
N GLY A 101 -16.81 -8.10 -2.31
CA GLY A 101 -15.77 -7.34 -1.65
C GLY A 101 -16.37 -6.57 -0.48
N ARG A 102 -15.62 -6.42 0.61
CA ARG A 102 -16.04 -5.66 1.78
C ARG A 102 -15.38 -4.29 1.77
N VAL A 103 -16.14 -3.26 2.10
CA VAL A 103 -15.68 -1.88 2.18
C VAL A 103 -15.98 -1.36 3.57
N VAL A 104 -15.01 -0.68 4.16
CA VAL A 104 -15.19 0.11 5.38
C VAL A 104 -14.85 1.55 5.09
N ASP A 105 -15.86 2.40 5.15
CA ASP A 105 -15.73 3.85 5.01
C ASP A 105 -15.77 4.50 6.39
N GLN A 106 -14.83 5.40 6.64
CA GLN A 106 -14.75 6.19 7.86
C GLN A 106 -14.71 7.66 7.48
N SER A 107 -15.57 8.44 8.10
CA SER A 107 -15.66 9.89 7.93
C SER A 107 -15.05 10.58 9.14
N TRP A 108 -14.17 11.52 8.87
CA TRP A 108 -13.43 12.29 9.83
C TRP A 108 -13.47 13.77 9.47
N LEU A 109 -13.23 14.64 10.45
CA LEU A 109 -13.00 16.06 10.24
C LEU A 109 -11.60 16.43 10.72
N THR A 110 -10.95 17.37 10.04
CA THR A 110 -9.78 18.06 10.61
C THR A 110 -10.23 18.98 11.75
N ALA A 111 -9.28 19.50 12.52
CA ALA A 111 -9.56 20.50 13.56
C ALA A 111 -10.27 21.77 13.03
N GLU A 112 -10.08 22.08 11.74
CA GLU A 112 -10.74 23.19 11.03
C GLU A 112 -12.10 22.81 10.44
N GLY A 113 -12.55 21.56 10.59
CA GLY A 113 -13.84 21.07 10.08
C GLY A 113 -13.82 20.63 8.61
N GLU A 114 -12.64 20.47 7.99
CA GLU A 114 -12.55 19.96 6.62
C GLU A 114 -12.76 18.44 6.61
N PRO A 115 -13.60 17.90 5.70
CA PRO A 115 -13.91 16.48 5.69
C PRO A 115 -12.75 15.65 5.15
N VAL A 116 -12.48 14.52 5.80
CA VAL A 116 -11.52 13.50 5.36
C VAL A 116 -12.19 12.14 5.40
N THR A 117 -12.08 11.39 4.31
CA THR A 117 -12.61 10.02 4.25
C THR A 117 -11.47 9.02 4.15
N ILE A 118 -11.47 8.02 5.04
CA ILE A 118 -10.61 6.85 4.97
C ILE A 118 -11.48 5.68 4.51
N ARG A 119 -11.00 4.93 3.52
CA ARG A 119 -11.66 3.73 3.01
C ARG A 119 -10.71 2.53 3.04
N SER A 120 -11.15 1.42 3.63
CA SER A 120 -10.46 0.12 3.60
C SER A 120 -11.27 -0.87 2.76
N ILE A 121 -10.65 -1.50 1.76
CA ILE A 121 -11.31 -2.35 0.77
C ILE A 121 -10.66 -3.73 0.78
N TRP A 122 -11.48 -4.77 0.93
CA TRP A 122 -11.06 -6.15 0.82
C TRP A 122 -11.83 -6.85 -0.30
N PRO A 123 -11.19 -7.71 -1.13
CA PRO A 123 -9.74 -7.97 -1.15
C PRO A 123 -8.94 -6.82 -1.78
N ALA A 124 -7.63 -6.80 -1.56
CA ALA A 124 -6.72 -5.78 -2.12
C ALA A 124 -6.79 -5.64 -3.65
N THR A 125 -7.18 -6.70 -4.34
CA THR A 125 -7.32 -6.75 -5.81
C THR A 125 -8.57 -6.05 -6.35
N ALA A 126 -9.51 -5.65 -5.48
CA ALA A 126 -10.76 -4.99 -5.86
C ALA A 126 -10.58 -3.50 -6.24
N LEU A 127 -9.61 -3.22 -7.12
CA LEU A 127 -9.32 -1.87 -7.63
C LEU A 127 -10.50 -1.23 -8.36
N ASN A 128 -11.44 -2.04 -8.85
CA ASN A 128 -12.69 -1.57 -9.48
C ASN A 128 -13.65 -0.89 -8.49
N LEU A 129 -13.38 -0.96 -7.17
CA LEU A 129 -14.13 -0.26 -6.13
C LEU A 129 -13.56 1.14 -5.84
N LEU A 130 -12.47 1.53 -6.51
CA LEU A 130 -11.96 2.89 -6.48
C LEU A 130 -12.87 3.83 -7.29
N GLU A 131 -13.06 5.05 -6.80
CA GLU A 131 -13.87 6.07 -7.49
C GLU A 131 -13.30 6.48 -8.86
N ASP A 132 -14.15 6.71 -9.84
CA ASP A 132 -13.70 7.22 -11.14
C ASP A 132 -13.47 8.75 -11.12
N GLY A 133 -12.92 9.29 -12.21
CA GLY A 133 -12.80 10.75 -12.40
C GLY A 133 -11.53 11.39 -11.81
N PHE A 134 -10.59 10.58 -11.31
CA PHE A 134 -9.28 11.04 -10.86
C PHE A 134 -8.22 10.84 -11.96
N HIS A 135 -7.26 11.77 -12.06
CA HIS A 135 -6.11 11.67 -12.95
C HIS A 135 -4.82 11.43 -12.17
N PHE A 136 -3.88 10.70 -12.77
CA PHE A 136 -2.57 10.44 -12.18
C PHE A 136 -1.75 11.72 -12.05
N MET A 137 -1.06 11.85 -10.92
CA MET A 137 -0.09 12.91 -10.72
C MET A 137 1.33 12.40 -11.00
N PRO A 138 2.24 13.25 -11.52
CA PRO A 138 3.61 12.85 -11.85
C PRO A 138 4.52 12.67 -10.61
N TYR A 139 3.97 12.85 -9.41
CA TYR A 139 4.65 12.68 -8.13
C TYR A 139 3.87 11.70 -7.26
N GLY A 140 4.60 10.87 -6.51
CA GLY A 140 4.01 9.92 -5.58
C GLY A 140 3.31 10.59 -4.40
N GLY A 141 2.42 9.86 -3.75
CA GLY A 141 1.84 10.26 -2.47
C GLY A 141 2.74 9.87 -1.29
N PRO A 142 2.50 10.44 -0.09
CA PRO A 142 3.17 10.00 1.14
C PRO A 142 2.84 8.53 1.46
N SER A 143 3.61 7.93 2.35
CA SER A 143 3.19 6.66 2.96
C SER A 143 1.89 6.86 3.74
N LEU A 144 0.96 5.90 3.66
CA LEU A 144 -0.30 5.95 4.40
C LEU A 144 -0.23 5.27 5.76
N PHE A 145 0.74 4.38 6.00
CA PHE A 145 0.94 3.75 7.29
C PHE A 145 2.35 3.18 7.36
N GLY A 146 3.08 3.50 8.42
CA GLY A 146 4.48 3.10 8.57
C GLY A 146 5.37 3.53 7.39
N ASN A 147 6.48 2.81 7.19
CA ASN A 147 7.47 3.11 6.14
C ASN A 147 7.31 2.24 4.87
N ALA A 148 6.25 1.44 4.79
CA ALA A 148 6.10 0.40 3.79
C ALA A 148 5.18 0.85 2.64
N SER A 149 5.82 1.38 1.59
CA SER A 149 5.28 1.73 0.27
C SER A 149 4.65 3.12 0.12
N PRO A 150 5.17 3.95 -0.82
CA PRO A 150 4.55 5.23 -1.14
C PRO A 150 3.17 5.00 -1.78
N SER A 151 2.20 5.85 -1.44
CA SER A 151 0.88 5.78 -2.06
C SER A 151 0.88 6.29 -3.49
N VAL A 152 -0.07 5.79 -4.28
CA VAL A 152 -0.42 6.36 -5.57
C VAL A 152 -1.29 7.57 -5.33
N ARG A 153 -0.84 8.74 -5.81
CA ARG A 153 -1.59 9.99 -5.74
C ARG A 153 -2.31 10.27 -7.04
N MET A 154 -3.60 10.53 -6.93
CA MET A 154 -4.45 10.95 -8.02
C MET A 154 -5.31 12.12 -7.57
N GLU A 155 -5.64 13.03 -8.47
CA GLU A 155 -6.40 14.24 -8.14
C GLU A 155 -7.52 14.45 -9.15
N ASN A 156 -8.54 15.22 -8.77
CA ASN A 156 -9.52 15.83 -9.69
C ASN A 156 -9.69 17.30 -9.30
N ASP A 157 -10.73 18.00 -9.76
CA ASP A 157 -10.88 19.43 -9.47
C ASP A 157 -11.17 19.77 -8.00
N SER A 158 -11.70 18.83 -7.22
CA SER A 158 -12.16 19.06 -5.84
C SER A 158 -11.45 18.21 -4.79
N MET A 159 -10.94 17.04 -5.16
CA MET A 159 -10.42 16.02 -4.25
C MET A 159 -9.03 15.53 -4.65
N ILE A 160 -8.30 15.07 -3.65
CA ILE A 160 -7.06 14.31 -3.72
C ILE A 160 -7.38 12.91 -3.22
N ARG A 161 -7.07 11.90 -4.03
CA ARG A 161 -7.12 10.50 -3.64
C ARG A 161 -5.72 9.94 -3.53
N LEU A 162 -5.44 9.32 -2.39
CA LEU A 162 -4.24 8.54 -2.15
C LEU A 162 -4.66 7.10 -1.95
N HIS A 163 -3.97 6.14 -2.55
CA HIS A 163 -4.22 4.73 -2.25
C HIS A 163 -2.94 3.91 -2.21
N ALA A 164 -2.94 2.89 -1.36
CA ALA A 164 -1.87 1.91 -1.22
C ALA A 164 -2.48 0.52 -1.04
N SER A 165 -1.89 -0.48 -1.69
CA SER A 165 -2.32 -1.87 -1.59
C SER A 165 -1.34 -2.64 -0.72
N THR A 166 -1.87 -3.51 0.15
CA THR A 166 -1.09 -4.57 0.82
C THR A 166 -1.45 -5.93 0.23
N ASP A 167 -0.97 -7.01 0.85
CA ASP A 167 -1.39 -8.38 0.58
C ASP A 167 -2.83 -8.66 1.02
N GLU A 168 -3.37 -7.86 1.94
CA GLU A 168 -4.68 -8.09 2.57
C GLU A 168 -5.77 -7.19 1.99
N ALA A 169 -5.51 -5.88 1.93
CA ALA A 169 -6.51 -4.87 1.58
C ALA A 169 -5.92 -3.71 0.77
N LEU A 170 -6.83 -2.96 0.15
CA LEU A 170 -6.57 -1.71 -0.54
C LEU A 170 -7.06 -0.57 0.36
N TYR A 171 -6.16 0.35 0.67
CA TYR A 171 -6.42 1.48 1.56
C TYR A 171 -6.43 2.77 0.79
N VAL A 172 -7.41 3.62 1.08
CA VAL A 172 -7.68 4.85 0.34
C VAL A 172 -7.90 5.99 1.32
N VAL A 173 -7.33 7.16 1.00
CA VAL A 173 -7.61 8.43 1.68
C VAL A 173 -8.13 9.40 0.66
N LEU A 174 -9.26 10.03 0.96
CA LEU A 174 -9.87 11.09 0.17
C LEU A 174 -9.85 12.39 0.98
N LEU A 175 -9.27 13.41 0.38
CA LEU A 175 -9.05 14.72 0.99
C LEU A 175 -9.54 15.81 0.02
N PRO A 176 -10.19 16.88 0.48
CA PRO A 176 -10.40 18.09 -0.30
C PRO A 176 -9.08 18.69 -0.80
N ARG A 177 -9.09 19.31 -1.98
CA ARG A 177 -7.91 20.01 -2.50
C ARG A 177 -7.44 21.17 -1.62
N SER A 178 -8.31 21.75 -0.80
CA SER A 178 -7.94 22.75 0.23
C SER A 178 -6.85 22.24 1.16
N LEU A 179 -6.79 20.92 1.40
CA LEU A 179 -5.81 20.27 2.26
C LEU A 179 -4.51 19.85 1.54
N SER A 180 -4.28 20.28 0.29
CA SER A 180 -3.14 19.82 -0.51
C SER A 180 -1.77 20.02 0.15
N GLY A 181 -1.62 21.10 0.92
CA GLY A 181 -0.40 21.41 1.67
C GLY A 181 -0.23 20.58 2.96
N GLN A 182 -1.29 19.92 3.43
CA GLN A 182 -1.32 19.17 4.68
C GLN A 182 -1.30 17.65 4.46
N VAL A 183 -1.38 17.19 3.20
CA VAL A 183 -1.44 15.78 2.82
C VAL A 183 -0.42 14.91 3.56
N SER A 184 0.85 15.29 3.58
CA SER A 184 1.89 14.51 4.27
C SER A 184 1.68 14.45 5.78
N SER A 185 1.20 15.53 6.41
CA SER A 185 0.93 15.58 7.84
C SER A 185 -0.26 14.68 8.19
N ILE A 186 -1.35 14.79 7.43
CA ILE A 186 -2.56 13.96 7.62
C ILE A 186 -2.21 12.49 7.41
N CYS A 187 -1.47 12.13 6.36
CA CYS A 187 -1.11 10.74 6.15
C CYS A 187 -0.14 10.18 7.19
N SER A 188 0.66 11.03 7.84
CA SER A 188 1.59 10.58 8.90
C SER A 188 0.88 10.16 10.19
N SER A 189 -0.38 10.56 10.39
CA SER A 189 -1.18 10.17 11.55
C SER A 189 -2.03 8.92 11.31
N LEU A 190 -1.95 8.30 10.14
CA LEU A 190 -2.67 7.09 9.80
C LEU A 190 -1.93 5.84 10.30
N GLN A 191 -2.71 4.84 10.70
CA GLN A 191 -2.24 3.55 11.17
C GLN A 191 -3.17 2.42 10.71
N LEU A 192 -2.67 1.19 10.80
CA LEU A 192 -3.50 -0.01 10.69
C LEU A 192 -3.95 -0.45 12.08
N TYR A 193 -5.24 -0.68 12.24
CA TYR A 193 -5.85 -1.23 13.44
C TYR A 193 -5.86 -2.76 13.33
N TYR A 194 -5.37 -3.43 14.38
CA TYR A 194 -5.20 -4.88 14.44
C TYR A 194 -6.22 -5.53 15.37
N THR A 195 -6.79 -6.68 14.99
CA THR A 195 -7.63 -7.46 15.90
C THR A 195 -6.75 -8.29 16.84
N GLY A 196 -6.45 -7.76 18.03
CA GLY A 196 -5.93 -8.55 19.15
C GLY A 196 -4.40 -8.66 19.26
N GLY A 197 -3.90 -8.23 20.42
CA GLY A 197 -2.59 -8.60 20.95
C GLY A 197 -1.61 -7.44 21.06
N SER A 198 -1.63 -6.76 22.20
CA SER A 198 -0.39 -6.26 22.81
C SER A 198 0.67 -7.35 22.68
N LYS A 199 1.73 -7.11 21.91
CA LYS A 199 2.97 -7.86 22.00
C LYS A 199 3.91 -7.13 22.96
N ALA A 200 3.40 -6.90 24.17
CA ALA A 200 4.15 -6.54 25.34
C ALA A 200 3.67 -7.48 26.45
N GLU A 201 4.62 -8.17 27.08
CA GLU A 201 4.47 -9.21 28.11
C GLU A 201 4.26 -10.64 27.57
N ASP A 202 5.38 -11.29 27.20
CA ASP A 202 5.62 -12.72 27.45
C ASP A 202 7.07 -13.07 27.12
N GLU A 203 8.02 -12.46 27.82
CA GLU A 203 9.43 -12.88 27.83
C GLU A 203 10.20 -12.23 29.00
N ASP A 204 9.77 -12.43 30.26
CA ASP A 204 10.69 -12.27 31.41
C ASP A 204 10.17 -12.81 32.77
N SER A 205 9.39 -13.90 32.76
CA SER A 205 9.10 -14.64 33.99
C SER A 205 9.30 -16.13 33.81
N ASN A 206 10.52 -16.52 33.43
CA ASN A 206 10.97 -17.89 33.60
C ASN A 206 12.47 -18.01 33.88
N GLN A 207 12.96 -17.26 34.89
CA GLN A 207 14.20 -17.58 35.61
C GLN A 207 14.09 -17.14 37.07
N ASN A 208 13.41 -17.94 37.90
CA ASN A 208 13.79 -18.19 39.31
C ASN A 208 12.75 -19.08 39.98
N ASN A 209 12.87 -20.39 39.74
CA ASN A 209 12.59 -21.40 40.76
C ASN A 209 13.09 -22.76 40.28
N GLN A 210 14.37 -23.03 40.52
CA GLN A 210 14.91 -24.29 41.07
C GLN A 210 16.43 -24.17 41.26
#